data_AF-A0A2G6TYE4-F1
#
_entry.id   AF-A0A2G6TYE4-F1
#
_cell.length_a   1.000
_cell.length_b   1.000
_cell.length_c   1.000
_cell.angle_alpha   90.00
_cell.angle_beta   90.00
_cell.angle_gamma   90.00
#
_symmetry.space_group_name_H-M   'P 1'
#
loop_
_entity.id
_entity.type
_entity.pdbx_description
1 polymer ?
#
loop_
_entity_poly.entity_id
_entity_poly.type
_entity_poly.pdbx_seq_one_letter_code
_entity_poly.pdbx_strand_id
1 'polypeptide(L)'
;MSRPACRACSHWQPDTSDARMVRLGFAHCGKRYAPGHTFAATTQRDQFDPMPTELLDARRKVAAQRVQQLNEKEASRGSQK
;
A
#
# COMPACT_ATOMS: atom_id res chain seq x y z
N MET A 1 -17.20 14.50 11.28
CA MET A 1 -16.71 13.10 11.36
C MET A 1 -15.55 12.95 10.40
N SER A 2 -14.36 12.57 10.89
CA SER A 2 -13.18 12.35 10.02
C SER A 2 -13.37 11.07 9.21
N ARG A 3 -13.44 11.17 7.88
CA ARG A 3 -13.57 9.98 7.02
C ARG A 3 -12.32 9.11 7.15
N PRO A 4 -12.46 7.79 7.29
CA PRO A 4 -11.32 6.88 7.39
C PRO A 4 -10.54 6.82 6.07
N ALA A 5 -9.21 6.71 6.19
CA ALA A 5 -8.29 6.72 5.06
C ALA A 5 -8.09 5.30 4.47
N CYS A 6 -7.75 5.22 3.18
CA CYS A 6 -7.48 3.97 2.46
C CYS A 6 -6.52 3.04 3.21
N ARG A 7 -5.49 3.57 3.88
CA ARG A 7 -4.51 2.78 4.65
C ARG A 7 -5.08 1.91 5.78
N ALA A 8 -6.34 2.11 6.16
CA ALA A 8 -7.05 1.33 7.18
C ALA A 8 -8.17 0.45 6.57
N CYS A 9 -8.33 0.46 5.24
CA CYS A 9 -9.38 -0.25 4.53
C CYS A 9 -8.92 -1.67 4.16
N SER A 10 -9.81 -2.64 4.27
CA SER A 10 -9.54 -4.04 3.89
C SER A 10 -9.23 -4.21 2.39
N HIS A 11 -9.77 -3.31 1.58
CA HIS A 11 -9.57 -3.31 0.13
C HIS A 11 -8.29 -2.62 -0.32
N TRP A 12 -7.56 -1.96 0.58
CA TRP A 12 -6.26 -1.38 0.26
C TRP A 12 -5.20 -2.48 0.26
N GLN A 13 -4.53 -2.69 -0.88
CA GLN A 13 -3.64 -3.83 -1.09
C GLN A 13 -2.17 -3.42 -1.34
N PRO A 14 -1.47 -2.84 -0.35
CA PRO A 14 -0.08 -2.44 -0.51
C PRO A 14 0.86 -3.65 -0.59
N ASP A 15 0.45 -4.78 -0.03
CA ASP A 15 1.16 -6.06 -0.01
C ASP A 15 1.23 -6.75 -1.37
N THR A 16 0.30 -6.47 -2.29
CA THR A 16 0.27 -7.02 -3.66
C THR A 16 0.58 -5.99 -4.74
N SER A 17 0.59 -4.70 -4.40
CA SER A 17 0.93 -3.61 -5.32
C SER A 17 2.42 -3.56 -5.67
N ASP A 18 2.78 -2.79 -6.70
CA ASP A 18 4.19 -2.52 -7.02
C ASP A 18 4.89 -1.77 -5.87
N ALA A 19 6.07 -2.22 -5.48
CA ALA A 19 6.81 -1.65 -4.35
C ALA A 19 7.20 -0.18 -4.58
N ARG A 20 7.44 0.27 -5.81
CA ARG A 20 7.69 1.69 -6.11
C ARG A 20 6.45 2.55 -5.86
N MET A 21 5.27 2.06 -6.23
CA MET A 21 4.01 2.75 -5.94
C MET A 21 3.78 2.84 -4.42
N VAL A 22 4.00 1.73 -3.71
CA VAL A 22 3.85 1.68 -2.25
C VAL A 22 4.82 2.64 -1.56
N ARG A 23 6.08 2.70 -2.02
CA ARG A 23 7.09 3.66 -1.53
C ARG A 23 6.62 5.11 -1.67
N LEU A 24 5.85 5.42 -2.71
CA LEU A 24 5.26 6.75 -2.96
C LEU A 24 3.94 6.99 -2.21
N GLY A 25 3.47 6.04 -1.39
CA GLY A 25 2.23 6.15 -0.64
C GLY A 25 0.98 5.72 -1.41
N PHE A 26 1.13 4.93 -2.48
CA PHE A 26 0.06 4.48 -3.36
C PHE A 26 -0.10 2.96 -3.39
N ALA A 27 -1.31 2.47 -3.60
CA ALA A 27 -1.61 1.04 -3.76
C ALA A 27 -2.94 0.81 -4.49
N HIS A 28 -3.13 -0.40 -5.00
CA HIS A 28 -4.36 -0.82 -5.65
C HIS A 28 -5.50 -0.99 -4.64
N CYS A 29 -6.72 -0.77 -5.14
CA CYS A 29 -7.94 -1.17 -4.45
C CYS A 29 -8.44 -2.51 -4.98
N GLY A 30 -8.53 -3.52 -4.11
CA GLY A 30 -9.08 -4.83 -4.44
C GLY A 30 -10.60 -4.89 -4.57
N LYS A 31 -11.29 -3.75 -4.52
CA LYS A 31 -12.75 -3.71 -4.63
C LYS A 31 -13.14 -3.85 -6.10
N ARG A 32 -14.12 -4.71 -6.37
CA ARG A 32 -14.52 -5.13 -7.74
C ARG A 32 -14.90 -3.98 -8.68
N TYR A 33 -15.38 -2.84 -8.18
CA TYR A 33 -15.72 -1.67 -9.00
C TYR A 33 -14.54 -0.72 -9.26
N ALA A 34 -13.39 -0.94 -8.60
CA ALA A 34 -12.18 -0.15 -8.78
C ALA A 34 -10.97 -1.01 -9.21
N PRO A 35 -11.12 -2.00 -10.12
CA PRO A 35 -10.02 -2.86 -10.53
C PRO A 35 -8.98 -2.03 -11.29
N GLY A 36 -7.71 -2.20 -10.94
CA GLY A 36 -6.61 -1.43 -11.55
C GLY A 36 -6.50 0.03 -11.10
N HIS A 37 -7.43 0.53 -10.29
CA HIS A 37 -7.30 1.88 -9.74
C HIS A 37 -6.32 1.90 -8.57
N THR A 38 -5.42 2.88 -8.62
CA THR A 38 -4.46 3.18 -7.57
C THR A 38 -4.98 4.37 -6.77
N PHE A 39 -4.96 4.27 -5.44
CA PHE A 39 -5.34 5.35 -4.54
C PHE A 39 -4.14 5.79 -3.70
N ALA A 40 -4.23 6.95 -3.06
CA ALA A 40 -3.25 7.33 -2.05
C ALA A 40 -3.66 6.74 -0.69
N ALA A 41 -2.69 6.42 0.15
CA ALA A 41 -2.89 5.88 1.50
C ALA A 41 -3.78 6.79 2.37
N THR A 42 -3.73 8.10 2.12
CA THR A 42 -4.46 9.16 2.82
C THR A 42 -5.82 9.48 2.20
N THR A 43 -6.14 8.94 1.02
CA THR A 43 -7.43 9.19 0.35
C THR A 43 -8.56 8.75 1.27
N GLN A 44 -9.48 9.67 1.52
CA GLN A 44 -10.71 9.40 2.27
C GLN A 44 -11.77 8.83 1.34
N ARG A 45 -12.52 7.83 1.80
CA ARG A 45 -13.54 7.15 0.99
C ARG A 45 -14.82 6.97 1.81
N ASP A 46 -15.96 7.14 1.16
CA ASP A 46 -17.27 6.84 1.77
C ASP A 46 -17.49 5.34 1.95
N GLN A 47 -17.04 4.56 0.99
CA GLN A 47 -17.15 3.11 1.01
C GLN A 47 -15.93 2.47 1.67
N PHE A 48 -15.77 2.74 2.97
CA PHE A 48 -14.72 2.18 3.80
C PHE A 48 -15.16 0.86 4.42
N ASP A 49 -14.29 -0.13 4.33
CA ASP A 49 -14.46 -1.41 5.01
C ASP A 49 -13.28 -1.61 5.98
N PRO A 50 -13.50 -1.56 7.31
CA PRO A 50 -12.43 -1.69 8.29
C PRO A 50 -11.80 -3.07 8.22
N MET A 51 -10.46 -3.11 8.31
CA MET A 51 -9.74 -4.35 8.54
C MET A 51 -9.25 -4.41 10.00
N PRO A 52 -9.27 -5.57 10.67
CA PRO A 52 -8.67 -5.74 11.99
C PRO A 52 -7.23 -5.23 12.04
N THR A 53 -6.85 -4.56 13.13
CA THR A 53 -5.53 -3.92 13.28
C THR A 53 -4.38 -4.91 13.07
N GLU A 54 -4.50 -6.14 13.58
CA GLU A 54 -3.48 -7.18 13.43
C GLU A 54 -3.23 -7.55 11.96
N LEU A 55 -4.30 -7.64 11.16
CA LEU A 55 -4.20 -7.92 9.72
C LEU A 55 -3.65 -6.72 8.94
N LEU A 56 -4.02 -5.49 9.34
CA LEU A 56 -3.45 -4.27 8.77
C LEU A 56 -1.94 -4.21 9.00
N ASP A 57 -1.49 -4.52 10.21
CA ASP A 57 -0.07 -4.48 10.57
C ASP A 57 0.72 -5.58 9.87
N ALA A 58 0.16 -6.79 9.77
CA ALA A 58 0.76 -7.87 8.97
C ALA A 58 0.95 -7.44 7.51
N ARG A 59 -0.08 -6.87 6.87
CA ARG A 59 0.02 -6.36 5.49
C ARG A 59 1.04 -5.25 5.33
N ARG A 60 1.08 -4.31 6.27
CA ARG A 60 2.04 -3.20 6.26
C ARG A 60 3.47 -3.69 6.39
N LYS A 61 3.73 -4.71 7.23
CA LYS A 61 5.06 -5.32 7.37
C LYS A 61 5.52 -5.94 6.04
N VAL A 62 4.65 -6.71 5.37
CA VAL A 62 4.98 -7.30 4.05
C VAL A 62 5.28 -6.20 3.03
N ALA A 63 4.43 -5.17 2.96
CA ALA A 63 4.62 -4.04 2.06
C ALA A 63 5.95 -3.30 2.33
N ALA A 64 6.27 -3.04 3.62
CA ALA A 64 7.50 -2.40 4.04
C ALA A 64 8.74 -3.21 3.68
N GLN A 65 8.71 -4.54 3.88
CA GLN A 65 9.80 -5.44 3.48
C GLN A 65 10.05 -5.39 1.98
N ARG A 66 9.00 -5.37 1.15
CA ARG A 66 9.14 -5.27 -0.31
C ARG A 66 9.75 -3.93 -0.74
N VAL A 67 9.36 -2.83 -0.08
CA VAL A 67 9.97 -1.51 -0.30
C VAL A 67 11.44 -1.49 0.12
N GLN A 68 11.77 -2.12 1.25
CA GLN A 68 13.15 -2.22 1.72
C GLN A 68 14.02 -2.99 0.72
N GLN A 69 13.57 -4.16 0.26
CA GLN A 69 14.28 -4.95 -0.76
C GLN A 69 14.47 -4.19 -2.07
N LEU A 70 13.46 -3.41 -2.49
CA LEU A 70 13.58 -2.52 -3.64
C LEU A 70 14.69 -1.47 -3.43
N ASN A 71 14.70 -0.80 -2.27
CA ASN A 71 15.70 0.21 -1.95
C ASN A 71 17.12 -0.37 -1.91
N GLU A 72 17.30 -1.55 -1.30
CA GLU A 72 18.59 -2.26 -1.27
C GLU A 72 19.06 -2.64 -2.69
N LYS A 73 18.16 -3.11 -3.55
CA LYS A 73 18.45 -3.42 -4.95
C LYS A 73 18.80 -2.17 -5.76
N GLU A 74 18.14 -1.03 -5.50
CA GLU A 74 18.46 0.23 -6.18
C GLU A 74 19.80 0.80 -5.69
N ALA A 75 20.12 0.67 -4.40
CA ALA A 75 21.40 1.08 -3.83
C ALA A 75 22.58 0.27 -4.37
N SER A 76 22.45 -1.07 -4.48
CA SER A 76 23.51 -1.92 -5.03
C SER A 76 23.77 -1.63 -6.52
N ARG A 77 22.74 -1.27 -7.30
CA ARG A 77 22.89 -0.85 -8.70
C ARG A 77 23.50 0.53 -8.86
N GLY A 78 23.27 1.44 -7.90
CA GLY A 78 23.86 2.78 -7.88
C GLY A 78 25.35 2.79 -7.52
N SER A 79 25.82 1.80 -6.76
CA SER A 79 27.22 1.67 -6.35
C SER A 79 28.15 1.07 -7.42
N GLN A 80 27.63 0.69 -8.59
CA GLN A 80 28.39 0.14 -9.72
C GLN A 80 28.75 1.19 -10.80
N LYS A 81 28.62 2.49 -10.51
CA LYS A 81 29.03 3.58 -11.43
C LYS A 81 30.28 4.28 -10.95
#